data_AF-A0A2A2KW15-F1
#
_entry.id   AF-A0A2A2KW15-F1
#
_cell.length_a   1.000
_cell.length_b   1.000
_cell.length_c   1.000
_cell.angle_alpha   90.00
_cell.angle_beta   90.00
_cell.angle_gamma   90.00
#
_symmetry.space_group_name_H-M   'P 1'
#
loop_
_entity.id
_entity.type
_entity.pdbx_description
1 polymer ?
#
loop_
_entity_poly.entity_id
_entity_poly.type
_entity_poly.pdbx_seq_one_letter_code
_entity_poly.pdbx_strand_id
1 'polypeptide(L)'
;MISSTFLPLPRSLSQPLPLSLLIAISLQWIIQLVSRLWQSVCQCNFLCKMQNQKPFAGFRRKPSGLRHEKGNAQIGRQNSVAELDGIKRIQRLSVSGHIAAYVVESALTDGQYELLNQHNGNPLVLYSTLSSSPSWTHVDFLASSIRISHAFNIIHEDVRSPLLILTVCDYGEST
;
A
#
# COMPACT_ATOMS: atom_id res chain seq x y z
N MET A 1 18.67 -3.25 92.90
CA MET A 1 19.08 -4.37 92.04
C MET A 1 17.82 -5.09 91.59
N ILE A 2 17.36 -4.84 90.36
CA ILE A 2 16.18 -5.48 89.79
C ILE A 2 16.65 -6.24 88.55
N SER A 3 16.36 -7.53 88.54
CA SER A 3 16.90 -8.52 87.63
C SER A 3 16.15 -8.56 86.30
N SER A 4 16.93 -8.60 85.23
CA SER A 4 16.65 -8.90 83.82
C SER A 4 15.28 -9.52 83.47
N THR A 5 14.47 -8.78 82.72
CA THR A 5 13.44 -9.33 81.82
C THR A 5 14.05 -9.55 80.43
N PHE A 6 14.23 -10.83 80.07
CA PHE A 6 14.49 -11.26 78.69
C PHE A 6 13.23 -11.06 77.85
N LEU A 7 13.28 -10.15 76.87
CA LEU A 7 12.31 -10.06 75.77
C LEU A 7 12.89 -10.80 74.55
N PRO A 8 12.16 -11.74 73.94
CA PRO A 8 12.62 -12.41 72.73
C PRO A 8 12.45 -11.50 71.51
N LEU A 9 13.48 -11.48 70.67
CA LEU A 9 13.52 -10.88 69.35
C LEU A 9 12.50 -11.56 68.41
N PRO A 10 11.57 -10.86 67.73
CA PRO A 10 10.77 -11.48 66.69
C PRO A 10 11.62 -11.67 65.42
N ARG A 11 11.96 -12.93 65.15
CA ARG A 11 12.40 -13.41 63.84
C ARG A 11 11.19 -13.46 62.90
N SER A 12 11.11 -12.58 61.91
CA SER A 12 10.37 -12.87 60.68
C SER A 12 10.82 -11.96 59.54
N LEU A 13 11.93 -12.32 58.90
CA LEU A 13 12.44 -11.69 57.69
C LEU A 13 12.52 -12.77 56.61
N SER A 14 11.36 -13.23 56.12
CA SER A 14 11.22 -14.05 54.91
C SER A 14 9.76 -14.46 54.68
N GLN A 15 8.91 -13.52 54.26
CA GLN A 15 7.68 -13.90 53.56
C GLN A 15 7.90 -13.71 52.05
N PRO A 16 7.80 -14.77 51.22
CA PRO A 16 7.79 -14.60 49.78
C PRO A 16 6.55 -13.81 49.38
N LEU A 17 6.74 -12.83 48.49
CA LEU A 17 5.65 -12.01 47.95
C LEU A 17 4.52 -12.93 47.44
N PRO A 18 3.26 -12.65 47.78
CA PRO A 18 2.15 -13.50 47.38
C PRO A 18 2.06 -13.55 45.85
N LEU A 19 1.83 -14.75 45.32
CA LEU A 19 1.76 -15.06 43.89
C LEU A 19 0.80 -14.13 43.12
N SER A 20 -0.27 -13.66 43.79
CA SER A 20 -1.20 -12.66 43.23
C SER A 20 -0.56 -11.32 42.90
N LEU A 21 0.45 -10.89 43.67
CA LEU A 21 1.13 -9.61 43.47
C LEU A 21 2.13 -9.69 42.30
N LEU A 22 2.76 -10.86 42.11
CA LEU A 22 3.60 -11.13 40.94
C LEU A 22 2.79 -11.17 39.63
N ILE A 23 1.60 -11.76 39.67
CA ILE A 23 0.67 -11.77 38.51
C ILE A 23 0.15 -10.36 38.21
N ALA A 24 -0.15 -9.56 39.25
CA ALA A 24 -0.59 -8.18 39.05
C ALA A 24 0.51 -7.32 38.42
N ILE A 25 1.77 -7.48 38.85
CA ILE A 25 2.91 -6.78 38.26
C ILE A 25 3.09 -7.21 36.81
N SER A 26 3.08 -8.51 36.50
CA SER A 26 3.27 -8.98 35.13
C SER A 26 2.18 -8.50 34.17
N LEU A 27 0.91 -8.50 34.58
CA LEU A 27 -0.19 -7.94 33.79
C LEU A 27 -0.03 -6.44 33.55
N GLN A 28 0.39 -5.69 34.57
CA GLN A 28 0.62 -4.25 34.45
C GLN A 28 1.72 -3.94 33.42
N TRP A 29 2.81 -4.71 33.42
CA TRP A 29 3.88 -4.59 32.42
C TRP A 29 3.41 -4.92 31.00
N ILE A 30 2.58 -5.96 30.84
CA ILE A 30 2.03 -6.35 29.53
C ILE A 30 1.13 -5.23 28.99
N ILE A 31 0.25 -4.66 29.82
CA ILE A 31 -0.64 -3.56 29.41
C ILE A 31 0.17 -2.33 28.99
N GLN A 32 1.23 -1.99 29.74
CA GLN A 32 2.10 -0.87 29.36
C GLN A 32 2.88 -1.13 28.07
N LEU A 33 3.34 -2.37 27.84
CA LEU A 33 4.04 -2.75 26.62
C LEU A 33 3.13 -2.64 25.40
N VAL A 34 1.91 -3.16 25.49
CA VAL A 34 0.90 -3.08 24.41
C VAL A 34 0.54 -1.62 24.12
N SER A 35 0.39 -0.79 25.16
CA SER A 35 0.08 0.64 25.01
C SER A 35 1.21 1.40 24.30
N ARG A 36 2.48 1.11 24.63
CA ARG A 36 3.64 1.72 23.96
C ARG A 36 3.76 1.28 22.50
N LEU A 37 3.55 0.00 22.21
CA LEU A 37 3.55 -0.52 20.85
C LEU A 37 2.44 0.13 20.01
N TRP A 38 1.24 0.28 20.58
CA TRP A 38 0.12 0.94 19.92
C TRP A 38 0.41 2.41 19.62
N GLN A 39 1.00 3.16 20.56
CA GLN A 39 1.39 4.56 20.33
C GLN A 39 2.42 4.70 19.21
N SER A 40 3.41 3.80 19.13
CA SER A 40 4.40 3.79 18.06
C SER A 40 3.76 3.50 16.69
N VAL A 41 2.81 2.56 16.62
CA VAL A 41 2.06 2.26 15.38
C VAL A 41 1.20 3.46 14.97
N CYS A 42 0.54 4.13 15.92
CA CYS A 42 -0.25 5.33 15.65
C CYS A 42 0.61 6.52 15.18
N GLN A 43 1.78 6.75 15.78
CA GLN A 43 2.70 7.80 15.35
C GLN A 43 3.27 7.54 13.95
N CYS A 44 3.64 6.28 13.64
CA CYS A 44 4.06 5.91 12.28
C CYS A 44 2.96 6.12 11.25
N ASN A 45 1.71 5.77 11.58
CA ASN A 45 0.57 6.00 10.69
C ASN A 45 0.30 7.51 10.48
N PHE A 46 0.44 8.33 11.52
CA PHE A 46 0.20 9.77 11.42
C PHE A 46 1.31 10.50 10.64
N LEU A 47 2.58 10.13 10.85
CA LEU A 47 3.72 10.66 10.09
C LEU A 47 3.68 10.23 8.62
N CYS A 48 3.31 8.98 8.31
CA CYS A 48 3.08 8.53 6.94
C CYS A 48 1.95 9.30 6.24
N LYS A 49 0.91 9.69 6.98
CA LYS A 49 -0.23 10.45 6.43
C LYS A 49 0.12 11.91 6.12
N MET A 50 1.07 12.50 6.86
CA MET A 50 1.50 13.89 6.67
C MET A 50 2.53 14.06 5.54
N GLN A 51 3.37 13.05 5.28
CA GLN A 51 4.42 13.15 4.25
C GLN A 51 3.92 12.92 2.81
N ASN A 52 2.64 12.56 2.63
CA ASN A 52 2.01 12.28 1.33
C ASN A 52 1.04 13.38 0.86
N GLN A 53 1.02 14.56 1.48
CA GLN A 53 0.20 15.68 1.04
C GLN A 53 1.02 16.72 0.26
N LYS A 54 1.19 16.47 -1.05
CA LYS A 54 0.87 17.38 -2.20
C LYS A 54 1.70 17.05 -3.47
N PRO A 55 1.17 17.30 -4.69
CA PRO A 55 -0.23 17.41 -5.08
C PRO A 55 -0.65 16.26 -6.03
N PHE A 56 -1.90 15.87 -5.91
CA PHE A 56 -2.60 15.07 -6.90
C PHE A 56 -2.65 15.84 -8.23
N ALA A 57 -1.96 15.34 -9.26
CA ALA A 57 -2.32 15.63 -10.64
C ALA A 57 -3.52 14.73 -10.98
N GLY A 58 -4.73 15.20 -10.67
CA GLY A 58 -5.95 14.58 -11.18
C GLY A 58 -6.00 14.74 -12.69
N PHE A 59 -5.67 13.68 -13.43
CA PHE A 59 -5.73 13.71 -14.89
C PHE A 59 -7.18 13.57 -15.39
N ARG A 60 -7.59 14.56 -16.19
CA ARG A 60 -8.90 14.65 -16.84
C ARG A 60 -8.89 13.78 -18.10
N ARG A 61 -9.80 12.80 -18.18
CA ARG A 61 -10.01 11.94 -19.35
C ARG A 61 -10.45 12.77 -20.57
N LYS A 62 -9.92 12.45 -21.75
CA LYS A 62 -10.56 12.74 -23.04
C LYS A 62 -11.52 11.57 -23.35
N PRO A 63 -12.81 11.80 -23.61
CA PRO A 63 -13.72 10.72 -24.00
C PRO A 63 -13.35 10.25 -25.42
N SER A 64 -13.10 8.96 -25.57
CA SER A 64 -12.91 8.31 -26.87
C SER A 64 -14.21 8.42 -27.66
N GLY A 65 -14.24 9.30 -28.66
CA GLY A 65 -15.38 9.48 -29.55
C GLY A 65 -15.63 8.23 -30.40
N LEU A 66 -16.87 7.75 -30.38
CA LEU A 66 -17.43 6.78 -31.31
C LEU A 66 -17.21 7.25 -32.76
N ARG A 67 -16.36 6.54 -33.51
CA ARG A 67 -16.39 6.59 -34.98
C ARG A 67 -16.98 5.27 -35.46
N HIS A 68 -18.16 5.37 -36.08
CA HIS A 68 -18.81 4.27 -36.78
C HIS A 68 -17.92 3.80 -37.94
N GLU A 69 -17.37 2.60 -37.82
CA GLU A 69 -17.08 1.73 -38.96
C GLU A 69 -17.80 0.40 -38.74
N LYS A 70 -18.62 0.02 -39.73
CA LYS A 70 -19.27 -1.28 -39.82
C LYS A 70 -18.20 -2.35 -40.01
N GLY A 71 -18.17 -3.35 -39.14
CA GLY A 71 -17.50 -4.63 -39.42
C GLY A 71 -16.81 -5.23 -38.20
N ASN A 72 -17.32 -6.39 -37.76
CA ASN A 72 -16.81 -7.26 -36.69
C ASN A 72 -16.77 -6.68 -35.28
N ALA A 73 -17.60 -7.25 -34.41
CA ALA A 73 -17.61 -7.03 -32.98
C ALA A 73 -16.23 -7.41 -32.38
N GLN A 74 -15.34 -6.44 -32.23
CA GLN A 74 -14.22 -6.55 -31.30
C GLN A 74 -14.79 -6.51 -29.89
N ILE A 75 -14.77 -7.67 -29.23
CA ILE A 75 -15.09 -7.84 -27.81
C ILE A 75 -14.21 -6.86 -27.02
N GLY A 76 -14.84 -5.80 -26.49
CA GLY A 76 -14.17 -4.63 -25.96
C GLY A 76 -13.34 -4.93 -24.73
N ARG A 77 -12.02 -5.05 -24.90
CA ARG A 77 -11.05 -5.06 -23.80
C ARG A 77 -11.11 -3.68 -23.14
N GLN A 78 -11.72 -3.57 -21.96
CA GLN A 78 -11.71 -2.32 -21.20
C GLN A 78 -10.27 -2.06 -20.71
N ASN A 79 -9.54 -1.27 -21.49
CA ASN A 79 -8.17 -0.90 -21.18
C ASN A 79 -8.16 0.50 -20.57
N SER A 80 -7.51 0.67 -19.42
CA SER A 80 -7.27 2.00 -18.87
C SER A 80 -5.88 2.46 -19.28
N VAL A 81 -5.83 3.55 -20.05
CA VAL A 81 -4.59 4.14 -20.58
C VAL A 81 -4.31 5.46 -19.88
N ALA A 82 -3.06 5.67 -19.50
CA ALA A 82 -2.51 6.91 -19.00
C ALA A 82 -1.42 7.39 -19.97
N GLU A 83 -1.70 8.47 -20.69
CA GLU A 83 -0.73 9.17 -21.52
C GLU A 83 0.05 10.18 -20.65
N LEU A 84 1.38 10.19 -20.78
CA LEU A 84 2.28 11.08 -20.06
C LEU A 84 2.80 12.16 -21.01
N ASP A 85 3.07 13.34 -20.46
CA ASP A 85 3.62 14.47 -21.23
C ASP A 85 5.12 14.29 -21.47
N GLY A 86 5.45 13.43 -22.44
CA GLY A 86 6.81 12.98 -22.74
C GLY A 86 7.24 11.73 -21.95
N ILE A 87 8.51 11.37 -22.08
CA ILE A 87 9.08 10.22 -21.36
C ILE A 87 9.25 10.60 -19.89
N LYS A 88 8.64 9.82 -18.99
CA LYS A 88 8.77 9.98 -17.55
C LYS A 88 9.29 8.70 -16.91
N ARG A 89 9.94 8.86 -15.76
CA ARG A 89 10.34 7.75 -14.89
C ARG A 89 9.21 7.43 -13.93
N ILE A 90 8.74 6.20 -13.95
CA ILE A 90 7.64 5.74 -13.11
C ILE A 90 8.21 4.98 -11.92
N GLN A 91 7.86 5.41 -10.71
CA GLN A 91 8.41 4.87 -9.46
C GLN A 91 7.43 3.97 -8.70
N ARG A 92 6.13 4.26 -8.80
CA ARG A 92 5.09 3.55 -8.05
C ARG A 92 3.81 3.46 -8.87
N LEU A 93 3.16 2.32 -8.77
CA LEU A 93 1.86 2.03 -9.39
C LEU A 93 0.86 1.60 -8.31
N SER A 94 -0.40 1.98 -8.48
CA SER A 94 -1.52 1.40 -7.72
C SER A 94 -2.77 1.40 -8.58
N VAL A 95 -3.66 0.44 -8.34
CA VAL A 95 -4.96 0.38 -9.01
C VAL A 95 -6.05 0.41 -7.96
N SER A 96 -7.03 1.30 -8.15
CA SER A 96 -8.22 1.39 -7.32
C SER A 96 -9.45 1.11 -8.17
N GLY A 97 -10.35 0.26 -7.68
CA GLY A 97 -11.53 -0.17 -8.42
C GLY A 97 -12.09 -1.49 -7.89
N HIS A 98 -12.89 -2.16 -8.73
CA HIS A 98 -13.43 -3.49 -8.45
C HIS A 98 -12.31 -4.52 -8.31
N ILE A 99 -12.47 -5.48 -7.39
CA ILE A 99 -11.48 -6.52 -7.10
C ILE A 99 -11.20 -7.33 -8.37
N ALA A 100 -10.05 -7.08 -8.98
CA ALA A 100 -9.54 -7.77 -10.14
C ALA A 100 -8.01 -7.72 -10.16
N ALA A 101 -7.44 -8.50 -11.08
CA ALA A 101 -6.03 -8.50 -11.40
C ALA A 101 -5.81 -7.85 -12.77
N TYR A 102 -4.80 -7.01 -12.88
CA TYR A 102 -4.48 -6.26 -14.09
C TYR A 102 -3.03 -6.49 -14.49
N VAL A 103 -2.78 -6.77 -15.76
CA VAL A 103 -1.43 -6.75 -16.33
C VAL A 103 -1.07 -5.32 -16.71
N VAL A 104 0.21 -4.98 -16.55
CA VAL A 104 0.73 -3.66 -16.89
C VAL A 104 1.50 -3.72 -18.20
N GLU A 105 1.16 -2.81 -19.10
CA GLU A 105 1.85 -2.61 -20.36
C GLU A 105 2.34 -1.16 -20.42
N SER A 106 3.51 -0.93 -21.00
CA SER A 106 4.09 0.40 -21.17
C SER A 106 4.53 0.62 -22.60
N ALA A 107 4.49 1.86 -23.04
CA ALA A 107 5.05 2.26 -24.31
C ALA A 107 6.07 3.39 -24.10
N LEU A 108 7.21 3.29 -24.76
CA LEU A 108 8.20 4.37 -24.88
C LEU A 108 7.90 5.29 -26.06
N THR A 109 7.30 4.72 -27.10
CA THR A 109 6.90 5.38 -28.35
C THR A 109 5.40 5.19 -28.54
N ASP A 110 4.71 6.21 -29.06
CA ASP A 110 3.26 6.21 -29.20
C ASP A 110 2.72 4.93 -29.87
N GLY A 111 1.81 4.26 -29.16
CA GLY A 111 1.06 3.11 -29.66
C GLY A 111 1.76 1.74 -29.61
N GLN A 112 3.05 1.66 -29.28
CA GLN A 112 3.78 0.39 -29.15
C GLN A 112 3.85 -0.05 -27.68
N TYR A 113 2.83 -0.80 -27.24
CA TYR A 113 2.75 -1.30 -25.86
C TYR A 113 3.45 -2.64 -25.70
N GLU A 114 4.36 -2.69 -24.74
CA GLU A 114 5.05 -3.90 -24.32
C GLU A 114 4.61 -4.33 -22.92
N LEU A 115 4.52 -5.63 -22.71
CA LEU A 115 4.18 -6.20 -21.41
C LEU A 115 5.34 -6.00 -20.44
N LEU A 116 5.07 -5.37 -19.30
CA LEU A 116 6.07 -5.23 -18.25
C LEU A 116 6.20 -6.55 -17.50
N ASN A 117 7.43 -7.04 -17.42
CA ASN A 117 7.76 -8.23 -16.67
C ASN A 117 8.51 -7.87 -15.38
N GLN A 118 8.27 -8.66 -14.35
CA GLN A 118 9.06 -8.68 -13.13
C GLN A 118 10.46 -9.25 -13.42
N HIS A 119 11.36 -9.09 -12.45
CA HIS A 119 12.75 -9.60 -12.54
C HIS A 119 12.84 -11.11 -12.79
N ASN A 120 11.80 -11.88 -12.45
CA ASN A 120 11.71 -13.32 -12.65
C ASN A 120 11.18 -13.71 -14.04
N GLY A 121 10.89 -12.74 -14.92
CA GLY A 121 10.31 -12.96 -16.25
C GLY A 121 8.79 -13.11 -16.28
N ASN A 122 8.12 -13.16 -15.12
CA ASN A 122 6.66 -13.19 -15.06
C ASN A 122 6.07 -11.80 -15.31
N PRO A 123 4.85 -11.69 -15.84
CA PRO A 123 4.19 -10.41 -16.02
C PRO A 123 4.00 -9.66 -14.70
N LEU A 124 4.16 -8.34 -14.75
CA LEU A 124 3.80 -7.46 -13.65
C LEU A 124 2.27 -7.40 -13.53
N VAL A 125 1.76 -7.95 -12.44
CA VAL A 125 0.32 -7.95 -12.13
C VAL A 125 0.04 -7.01 -10.96
N LEU A 126 -0.90 -6.09 -11.15
CA LEU A 126 -1.44 -5.22 -10.11
C LEU A 126 -2.79 -5.76 -9.64
N TYR A 127 -2.96 -5.84 -8.33
CA TYR A 127 -4.23 -6.22 -7.71
C TYR A 127 -4.91 -4.97 -7.17
N SER A 128 -6.13 -4.74 -7.60
CA SER A 128 -6.97 -3.71 -6.97
C SER A 128 -7.44 -4.17 -5.60
N THR A 129 -7.40 -3.28 -4.61
CA THR A 129 -7.92 -3.55 -3.27
C THR A 129 -9.10 -2.62 -2.96
N LEU A 130 -10.01 -3.08 -2.08
CA LEU A 130 -11.11 -2.24 -1.56
C LEU A 130 -10.66 -1.33 -0.40
N SER A 131 -9.36 -1.19 -0.19
CA SER A 131 -8.82 -0.39 0.90
C SER A 131 -8.98 1.10 0.62
N SER A 132 -9.18 1.90 1.68
CA SER A 132 -9.16 3.36 1.60
C SER A 132 -7.76 3.93 1.31
N SER A 133 -6.71 3.10 1.41
CA SER A 133 -5.33 3.47 1.10
C SER A 133 -4.82 2.69 -0.12
N PRO A 134 -4.18 3.36 -1.10
CA PRO A 134 -3.62 2.67 -2.27
C PRO A 134 -2.55 1.68 -1.83
N SER A 135 -2.64 0.45 -2.34
CA SER A 135 -1.56 -0.54 -2.23
C SER A 135 -0.53 -0.23 -3.30
N TRP A 136 0.65 0.23 -2.89
CA TRP A 136 1.69 0.64 -3.82
C TRP A 136 2.57 -0.53 -4.26
N THR A 137 2.74 -0.67 -5.56
CA THR A 137 3.78 -1.51 -6.16
C THR A 137 4.93 -0.62 -6.59
N HIS A 138 6.11 -0.88 -6.02
CA HIS A 138 7.33 -0.17 -6.37
C HIS A 138 7.91 -0.70 -7.68
N VAL A 139 8.20 0.20 -8.60
CA VAL A 139 8.71 -0.09 -9.94
C VAL A 139 9.75 0.96 -10.32
N ASP A 140 10.52 0.70 -11.38
CA ASP A 140 11.45 1.68 -11.90
C ASP A 140 11.65 1.46 -13.41
N PHE A 141 10.89 2.19 -14.22
CA PHE A 141 10.99 2.14 -15.68
C PHE A 141 10.61 3.47 -16.32
N LEU A 142 10.97 3.62 -17.60
CA LEU A 142 10.64 4.78 -18.42
C LEU A 142 9.46 4.46 -19.32
N ALA A 143 8.51 5.38 -19.43
CA ALA A 143 7.44 5.28 -20.42
C ALA A 143 6.91 6.66 -20.80
N SER A 144 6.34 6.75 -22.01
CA SER A 144 5.50 7.87 -22.45
C SER A 144 4.02 7.58 -22.23
N SER A 145 3.62 6.30 -22.17
CA SER A 145 2.28 5.91 -21.79
C SER A 145 2.25 4.56 -21.08
N ILE A 146 1.24 4.38 -20.24
CA ILE A 146 1.01 3.15 -19.48
C ILE A 146 -0.42 2.70 -19.73
N ARG A 147 -0.59 1.40 -19.91
CA ARG A 147 -1.90 0.76 -20.04
C ARG A 147 -2.03 -0.37 -19.04
N ILE A 148 -3.21 -0.48 -18.45
CA ILE A 148 -3.60 -1.68 -17.72
C ILE A 148 -4.75 -2.36 -18.44
N SER A 149 -4.70 -3.69 -18.45
CA SER A 149 -5.76 -4.55 -18.96
C SER A 149 -6.00 -5.70 -18.00
N HIS A 150 -7.21 -6.26 -17.99
CA HIS A 150 -7.53 -7.38 -17.11
C HIS A 150 -6.60 -8.58 -17.41
N ALA A 151 -6.01 -9.14 -16.36
CA ALA A 151 -5.11 -10.29 -16.46
C ALA A 151 -5.86 -11.56 -16.89
N PHE A 152 -7.13 -11.67 -16.51
CA PHE A 152 -8.00 -12.78 -16.87
C PHE A 152 -9.07 -12.30 -17.83
N ASN A 153 -9.38 -13.13 -18.82
CA ASN A 153 -10.43 -12.84 -19.81
C ASN A 153 -11.82 -13.20 -19.25
N ILE A 154 -12.10 -12.70 -18.04
CA ILE A 154 -13.40 -12.87 -17.40
C ILE A 154 -14.28 -11.73 -17.92
N ILE A 155 -15.44 -12.10 -18.45
CA ILE A 155 -16.46 -11.14 -18.89
C ILE A 155 -17.00 -10.48 -17.62
N HIS A 156 -16.38 -9.37 -17.23
CA HIS A 156 -16.91 -8.53 -16.19
C HIS A 156 -17.95 -7.60 -16.82
N GLU A 157 -19.20 -7.73 -16.38
CA GLU A 157 -20.26 -6.75 -16.65
C GLU A 157 -19.99 -5.41 -15.94
N ASP A 158 -18.84 -5.26 -15.28
CA ASP A 158 -18.49 -4.06 -14.52
C ASP A 158 -18.29 -2.85 -15.45
N VAL A 159 -19.18 -1.87 -15.24
CA VAL A 159 -19.36 -0.64 -16.03
C VAL A 159 -18.29 0.42 -15.69
N ARG A 160 -17.44 0.19 -14.69
CA ARG A 160 -16.51 1.20 -14.16
C ARG A 160 -15.06 0.81 -14.42
N SER A 161 -14.42 1.54 -15.33
CA SER A 161 -13.00 1.41 -15.59
C SER A 161 -12.18 1.72 -14.33
N PRO A 162 -11.16 0.90 -14.02
CA PRO A 162 -10.32 1.10 -12.85
C PRO A 162 -9.59 2.44 -12.90
N LEU A 163 -9.23 2.95 -11.72
CA LEU A 163 -8.36 4.10 -11.58
C LEU A 163 -6.91 3.62 -11.44
N LEU A 164 -6.09 3.93 -12.45
CA LEU A 164 -4.64 3.76 -12.37
C LEU A 164 -4.03 5.00 -11.69
N ILE A 165 -3.26 4.78 -10.64
CA ILE A 165 -2.58 5.82 -9.85
C ILE A 165 -1.08 5.61 -9.98
N LEU A 166 -0.36 6.68 -10.30
CA LEU A 166 1.06 6.65 -10.65
C LEU A 166 1.83 7.66 -9.82
N THR A 167 3.08 7.33 -9.46
CA THR A 167 4.10 8.32 -9.08
C THR A 167 5.12 8.40 -10.20
N VAL A 168 5.27 9.58 -10.78
CA VAL A 168 6.15 9.85 -11.92
C VAL A 168 7.17 10.94 -11.58
N CYS A 169 8.33 10.86 -12.20
CA CYS A 169 9.39 11.86 -12.15
C CYS A 169 9.80 12.24 -13.57
N ASP A 170 10.26 13.47 -13.74
CA ASP A 170 10.82 13.92 -15.00
C ASP A 170 12.11 13.15 -15.33
N TYR A 171 12.24 12.77 -16.60
CA TYR A 171 13.42 12.12 -17.13
C TYR A 171 14.25 13.16 -17.90
N GLY A 172 15.27 13.71 -17.23
CA GLY A 172 16.10 14.84 -17.70
C GLY A 172 15.59 16.20 -17.16
N GLU A 173 16.40 17.18 -16.76
CA GLU A 173 17.85 17.39 -16.77
C GLU A 173 18.38 17.54 -15.34
N SER A 174 19.38 16.76 -14.96
CA SER A 174 20.36 17.18 -13.96
C SER A 174 21.55 17.77 -14.72
N THR A 175 21.41 19.01 -15.18
CA THR A 175 22.57 19.86 -15.48
C THR A 175 23.20 20.33 -14.19
#